data_AF-A0A975AFH9-F1
#
_entry.id   AF-A0A975AFH9-F1
#
_cell.length_a   1.000
_cell.length_b   1.000
_cell.length_c   1.000
_cell.angle_alpha   90.00
_cell.angle_beta   90.00
_cell.angle_gamma   90.00
#
_symmetry.space_group_name_H-M   'P 1'
#
loop_
_entity.id
_entity.type
_entity.pdbx_description
1 polymer ?
#
loop_
_entity_poly.entity_id
_entity_poly.type
_entity_poly.pdbx_seq_one_letter_code
_entity_poly.pdbx_strand_id
1 'polypeptide(L)'
;MKKLILLIIIISTLVFSACGKEDLPYTTEKIEAPEESASKYVMYDPIDNIEDTKWCDMTFESFKTDNITYWFDSTVEMDKRVKYVSDTYMVINYLVEKYNLTEIPEYYISPEFYNHIEKDTVYLKLDEESSCIEEFIIQTMFKLTDTKCNYGLIYGISKSIEDELNIVASKQEIIENSDISTFIEKNTEVMDLTLPVFITEYYKEEDIEKTKYIAKKFVKHISEKHGEDKLKELLLSSSELTLDFDKEYKKYCDEWLKSIGCNIALQDETLPVRYEIYGDEHYPIAIVTEWMTYCFHREFKDECAEITGYNGTYQNVKECIHTFEKEMKNVRDFWPGKYTKKYVEGYVSYFNNFNSFNEIHTQSTSHLDKIICLRLIDYLHEYTHTVSLSEFGYSGVTDKFIYEGLAQYCLYELSNYYREVELGHLVETKNANDGLLKKAYYIYSKCYGEDISDFNTLNFWEIVFYVNYRQKGKMLLEKKNYYYFYRIGPLFTNYLISNYGIDKYVSVFKDFADFYICYQKSFPDMKQEYIDYLFEKYEPYYE
;
A
#
# COMPACT_ATOMS: atom_id res chain seq x y z
N MET A 1 -20.51 -2.26 -67.01
CA MET A 1 -20.66 -2.42 -65.54
C MET A 1 -20.06 -3.71 -64.99
N LYS A 2 -20.54 -4.91 -65.35
CA LYS A 2 -20.02 -6.17 -64.76
C LYS A 2 -18.49 -6.38 -64.91
N LYS A 3 -17.90 -6.00 -66.06
CA LYS A 3 -16.44 -6.06 -66.27
C LYS A 3 -15.65 -5.04 -65.45
N LEU A 4 -16.25 -3.88 -65.14
CA LEU A 4 -15.62 -2.84 -64.33
C LEU A 4 -15.63 -3.23 -62.84
N ILE A 5 -16.72 -3.82 -62.37
CA ILE A 5 -16.83 -4.36 -61.01
C ILE A 5 -15.84 -5.51 -60.81
N LEU A 6 -15.71 -6.41 -61.78
CA LEU A 6 -14.73 -7.50 -61.71
C LEU A 6 -13.28 -6.97 -61.70
N LEU A 7 -13.00 -5.91 -62.46
CA LEU A 7 -11.68 -5.27 -62.48
C LEU A 7 -11.37 -4.57 -61.16
N ILE A 8 -12.36 -3.89 -60.56
CA ILE A 8 -12.21 -3.26 -59.24
C ILE A 8 -11.97 -4.33 -58.17
N ILE A 9 -12.71 -5.44 -58.19
CA ILE A 9 -12.50 -6.56 -57.25
C ILE A 9 -11.10 -7.14 -57.44
N ILE A 10 -10.67 -7.42 -58.67
CA ILE A 10 -9.33 -7.99 -58.93
C ILE A 10 -8.22 -7.01 -58.52
N ILE A 11 -8.37 -5.71 -58.77
CA ILE A 11 -7.40 -4.70 -58.35
C ILE A 11 -7.40 -4.56 -56.83
N SER A 12 -8.55 -4.53 -56.17
CA SER A 12 -8.63 -4.53 -54.70
C SER A 12 -8.00 -5.79 -54.11
N THR A 13 -8.28 -6.98 -54.65
CA THR A 13 -7.66 -8.23 -54.19
C THR A 13 -6.15 -8.23 -54.44
N LEU A 14 -5.67 -7.71 -55.57
CA LEU A 14 -4.25 -7.58 -55.87
C LEU A 14 -3.55 -6.52 -55.00
N VAL A 15 -4.22 -5.43 -54.63
CA VAL A 15 -3.67 -4.41 -53.72
C VAL A 15 -3.64 -4.94 -52.27
N PHE A 16 -4.65 -5.68 -51.83
CA PHE A 16 -4.64 -6.35 -50.52
C PHE A 16 -3.68 -7.55 -50.45
N SER A 17 -3.32 -8.18 -51.57
CA SER A 17 -2.29 -9.23 -51.62
C SER A 17 -0.88 -8.69 -51.97
N ALA A 18 -0.78 -7.44 -52.44
CA ALA A 18 0.49 -6.73 -52.68
C ALA A 18 0.90 -5.77 -51.55
N CYS A 19 0.04 -5.54 -50.54
CA CYS A 19 0.51 -5.38 -49.15
C CYS A 19 1.01 -6.75 -48.65
N GLY A 20 1.95 -7.33 -49.40
CA GLY A 20 2.70 -8.49 -48.96
C GLY A 20 3.50 -8.07 -47.74
N LYS A 21 3.53 -8.95 -46.74
CA LYS A 21 4.48 -8.97 -45.64
C LYS A 21 5.83 -8.44 -46.17
N GLU A 22 6.19 -7.20 -45.85
CA GLU A 22 7.61 -6.87 -45.86
C GLU A 22 8.22 -7.88 -44.90
N ASP A 23 9.16 -8.69 -45.39
CA ASP A 23 9.89 -9.63 -44.57
C ASP A 23 10.59 -8.80 -43.49
N LEU A 24 9.96 -8.71 -42.31
CA LEU A 24 10.56 -8.08 -41.14
C LEU A 24 11.91 -8.76 -40.93
N PRO A 25 13.02 -7.99 -40.85
CA PRO A 25 14.32 -8.57 -40.64
C PRO A 25 14.32 -9.34 -39.30
N TYR A 26 14.47 -10.66 -39.36
CA TYR A 26 14.60 -11.51 -38.19
C TYR A 26 16.04 -12.03 -38.06
N THR A 27 16.55 -12.05 -36.85
CA THR A 27 17.84 -12.65 -36.50
C THR A 27 17.61 -13.60 -35.35
N THR A 28 18.02 -14.86 -35.51
CA THR A 28 18.03 -15.83 -34.41
C THR A 28 19.32 -15.68 -33.63
N GLU A 29 19.29 -14.85 -32.60
CA GLU A 29 20.30 -14.84 -31.56
C GLU A 29 19.78 -15.62 -30.36
N LYS A 30 20.53 -16.63 -29.92
CA LYS A 30 20.16 -17.48 -28.79
C LYS A 30 20.78 -16.87 -27.53
N ILE A 31 19.97 -16.25 -26.70
CA ILE A 31 20.39 -15.66 -25.43
C ILE A 31 19.69 -16.45 -24.30
N GLU A 32 20.46 -16.89 -23.31
CA GLU A 32 19.91 -17.44 -22.06
C GLU A 32 19.24 -16.30 -21.29
N ALA A 33 18.06 -16.55 -20.70
CA ALA A 33 17.35 -15.53 -19.92
C ALA A 33 18.30 -14.89 -18.90
N PRO A 34 18.29 -13.55 -18.72
CA PRO A 34 19.10 -12.93 -17.67
C PRO A 34 18.73 -13.58 -16.33
N GLU A 35 19.73 -14.04 -15.57
CA GLU A 35 19.57 -14.74 -14.29
C GLU A 35 18.56 -14.01 -13.37
N GLU A 36 18.50 -12.68 -13.42
CA GLU A 36 17.58 -11.79 -12.66
C GLU A 36 16.08 -11.93 -13.04
N SER A 37 15.75 -12.25 -14.29
CA SER A 37 14.35 -12.30 -14.78
C SER A 37 13.57 -13.57 -14.36
N ALA A 38 14.29 -14.62 -13.96
CA ALA A 38 13.73 -15.78 -13.29
C ALA A 38 13.83 -15.67 -11.75
N SER A 39 14.56 -14.68 -11.21
CA SER A 39 15.04 -14.67 -9.83
C SER A 39 14.58 -13.49 -8.96
N LYS A 40 13.40 -12.92 -9.22
CA LYS A 40 12.73 -12.07 -8.20
C LYS A 40 11.80 -12.81 -7.23
N TYR A 41 11.67 -14.13 -7.37
CA TYR A 41 11.12 -14.99 -6.31
C TYR A 41 12.22 -15.55 -5.42
N VAL A 42 13.12 -14.68 -4.94
CA VAL A 42 13.88 -15.00 -3.73
C VAL A 42 12.93 -14.74 -2.57
N MET A 43 12.27 -15.82 -2.15
CA MET A 43 11.61 -15.90 -0.85
C MET A 43 12.56 -15.37 0.22
N TYR A 44 12.15 -14.33 0.92
CA TYR A 44 12.35 -14.32 2.36
C TYR A 44 11.06 -14.90 2.95
N ASP A 45 10.99 -16.23 3.04
CA ASP A 45 10.12 -16.86 4.03
C ASP A 45 10.85 -16.68 5.38
N PRO A 46 10.36 -15.83 6.30
CA PRO A 46 11.03 -15.64 7.57
C PRO A 46 10.95 -16.87 8.49
N ILE A 47 10.19 -17.91 8.11
CA ILE A 47 9.98 -19.12 8.92
C ILE A 47 10.81 -20.31 8.47
N ASP A 48 11.07 -20.52 7.18
CA ASP A 48 11.85 -21.66 6.70
C ASP A 48 12.96 -21.26 5.72
N ASN A 49 14.23 -21.42 6.16
CA ASN A 49 15.45 -21.24 5.36
C ASN A 49 15.55 -22.30 4.23
N ILE A 50 14.65 -22.30 3.25
CA ILE A 50 14.69 -23.24 2.12
C ILE A 50 14.47 -22.48 0.81
N GLU A 51 15.57 -22.17 0.13
CA GLU A 51 15.60 -21.86 -1.29
C GLU A 51 15.35 -23.15 -2.07
N ASP A 52 14.18 -23.29 -2.70
CA ASP A 52 13.95 -24.32 -3.72
C ASP A 52 13.46 -23.65 -5.01
N THR A 53 14.36 -22.91 -5.67
CA THR A 53 14.11 -22.33 -7.00
C THR A 53 14.23 -23.42 -8.05
N LYS A 54 13.10 -23.82 -8.64
CA LYS A 54 13.10 -24.61 -9.88
C LYS A 54 13.34 -23.69 -11.07
N TRP A 55 14.58 -23.68 -11.55
CA TRP A 55 14.97 -23.02 -12.79
C TRP A 55 14.38 -23.76 -13.99
N CYS A 56 13.51 -23.09 -14.74
CA CYS A 56 13.15 -23.52 -16.08
C CYS A 56 14.03 -22.75 -17.06
N ASP A 57 14.92 -23.45 -17.78
CA ASP A 57 15.72 -22.85 -18.86
C ASP A 57 14.80 -22.38 -19.99
N MET A 58 14.43 -21.09 -20.00
CA MET A 58 13.69 -20.47 -21.11
C MET A 58 14.67 -19.97 -22.18
N THR A 59 14.40 -20.28 -23.44
CA THR A 59 15.17 -19.78 -24.60
C THR A 59 14.35 -18.80 -25.41
N PHE A 60 14.95 -17.65 -25.76
CA PHE A 60 14.28 -16.58 -26.51
C PHE A 60 14.83 -16.41 -27.92
N GLU A 61 13.98 -15.92 -28.83
CA GLU A 61 14.29 -15.53 -30.21
C GLU A 61 13.93 -14.07 -30.44
N SER A 62 14.87 -13.30 -31.01
CA SER A 62 14.65 -11.87 -31.27
C SER A 62 13.87 -11.60 -32.55
N PHE A 63 12.94 -10.66 -32.49
CA PHE A 63 12.29 -10.01 -33.62
C PHE A 63 12.52 -8.52 -33.52
N LYS A 64 13.07 -7.90 -34.57
CA LYS A 64 13.41 -6.47 -34.54
C LYS A 64 12.68 -5.71 -35.64
N THR A 65 12.08 -4.59 -35.25
CA THR A 65 11.55 -3.57 -36.18
C THR A 65 12.48 -2.36 -36.17
N ASP A 66 12.13 -1.30 -36.91
CA ASP A 66 12.95 -0.08 -36.97
C ASP A 66 13.18 0.55 -35.57
N ASN A 67 12.20 0.40 -34.67
CA ASN A 67 12.21 1.09 -33.38
C ASN A 67 11.99 0.17 -32.16
N ILE A 68 11.75 -1.14 -32.35
CA ILE A 68 11.34 -2.04 -31.27
C ILE A 68 12.10 -3.37 -31.34
N THR A 69 12.53 -3.86 -30.18
CA THR A 69 13.07 -5.21 -30.02
C THR A 69 12.08 -6.07 -29.24
N TYR A 70 11.70 -7.20 -29.82
CA TYR A 70 10.87 -8.23 -29.19
C TYR A 70 11.70 -9.49 -28.98
N TRP A 71 11.55 -10.12 -27.81
CA TRP A 71 12.17 -11.38 -27.43
C TRP A 71 11.06 -12.39 -27.14
N PHE A 72 10.78 -13.29 -28.09
CA PHE A 72 9.75 -14.31 -27.93
C PHE A 72 10.34 -15.59 -27.37
N ASP A 73 9.64 -16.22 -26.43
CA ASP A 73 9.93 -17.61 -26.06
C ASP A 73 9.91 -18.48 -27.33
N SER A 74 10.99 -19.26 -27.49
CA SER A 74 11.20 -20.15 -28.64
C SER A 74 10.06 -21.15 -28.86
N THR A 75 9.26 -21.44 -27.84
CA THR A 75 8.07 -22.30 -27.93
C THR A 75 6.88 -21.63 -28.62
N VAL A 76 6.84 -20.30 -28.70
CA VAL A 76 5.75 -19.55 -29.36
C VAL A 76 5.82 -19.77 -30.86
N GLU A 77 4.71 -20.14 -31.50
CA GLU A 77 4.67 -20.38 -32.95
C GLU A 77 4.92 -19.10 -33.77
N MET A 78 5.68 -19.21 -34.87
CA MET A 78 6.07 -18.08 -35.73
C MET A 78 4.89 -17.22 -36.21
N ASP A 79 3.77 -17.85 -36.60
CA ASP A 79 2.58 -17.12 -37.07
C ASP A 79 1.96 -16.26 -35.96
N LYS A 80 2.01 -16.72 -34.70
CA LYS A 80 1.58 -15.93 -33.53
C LYS A 80 2.52 -14.75 -33.30
N ARG A 81 3.84 -14.95 -33.39
CA ARG A 81 4.85 -13.88 -33.23
C ARG A 81 4.65 -12.77 -34.27
N VAL A 82 4.52 -13.13 -35.55
CA VAL A 82 4.32 -12.16 -36.64
C VAL A 82 3.03 -11.38 -36.48
N LYS A 83 1.92 -12.04 -36.10
CA LYS A 83 0.66 -11.36 -35.82
C LYS A 83 0.80 -10.37 -34.66
N TYR A 84 1.42 -10.79 -33.57
CA TYR A 84 1.66 -9.94 -32.40
C TYR A 84 2.48 -8.69 -32.75
N VAL A 85 3.59 -8.86 -33.47
CA VAL A 85 4.42 -7.73 -33.92
C VAL A 85 3.61 -6.79 -34.82
N SER A 86 2.80 -7.33 -35.76
CA SER A 86 1.95 -6.51 -36.62
C SER A 86 0.94 -5.67 -35.82
N ASP A 87 0.26 -6.28 -34.85
CA ASP A 87 -0.77 -5.63 -34.04
C ASP A 87 -0.15 -4.55 -33.12
N THR A 88 1.00 -4.85 -32.49
CA THR A 88 1.66 -3.94 -31.54
C THR A 88 2.48 -2.84 -32.20
N TYR A 89 3.00 -3.05 -33.41
CA TYR A 89 3.73 -2.02 -34.14
C TYR A 89 2.87 -0.79 -34.45
N MET A 90 1.59 -0.99 -34.80
CA MET A 90 0.64 0.11 -35.01
C MET A 90 0.43 0.94 -33.74
N VAL A 91 0.29 0.26 -32.60
CA VAL A 91 0.15 0.92 -31.29
C VAL A 91 1.37 1.76 -30.97
N ILE A 92 2.58 1.22 -31.15
CA ILE A 92 3.80 1.96 -30.82
C ILE A 92 3.98 3.18 -31.71
N ASN A 93 3.75 3.07 -33.01
CA ASN A 93 3.80 4.25 -33.88
C ASN A 93 2.79 5.32 -33.45
N TYR A 94 1.57 4.91 -33.10
CA TYR A 94 0.56 5.82 -32.57
C TYR A 94 1.03 6.50 -31.27
N LEU A 95 1.60 5.71 -30.35
CA LEU A 95 2.08 6.23 -29.08
C LEU A 95 3.27 7.19 -29.28
N VAL A 96 4.22 6.86 -30.16
CA VAL A 96 5.35 7.72 -30.54
C VAL A 96 4.84 9.05 -31.12
N GLU A 97 3.89 9.01 -32.07
CA GLU A 97 3.37 10.21 -32.71
C GLU A 97 2.53 11.07 -31.76
N LYS A 98 1.61 10.48 -30.99
CA LYS A 98 0.63 11.22 -30.17
C LYS A 98 1.20 11.61 -28.81
N TYR A 99 2.07 10.79 -28.22
CA TYR A 99 2.64 11.03 -26.90
C TYR A 99 4.12 11.48 -26.93
N ASN A 100 4.74 11.55 -28.12
CA ASN A 100 6.14 11.95 -28.33
C ASN A 100 7.12 11.06 -27.54
N LEU A 101 6.97 9.74 -27.70
CA LEU A 101 7.83 8.76 -27.04
C LEU A 101 9.17 8.65 -27.74
N THR A 102 10.25 8.80 -26.98
CA THR A 102 11.62 8.73 -27.50
C THR A 102 12.42 7.52 -27.00
N GLU A 103 11.95 6.86 -25.95
CA GLU A 103 12.60 5.69 -25.33
C GLU A 103 11.63 4.52 -25.33
N ILE A 104 11.75 3.66 -26.34
CA ILE A 104 10.88 2.49 -26.50
C ILE A 104 11.50 1.31 -25.76
N PRO A 105 10.76 0.64 -24.86
CA PRO A 105 11.30 -0.47 -24.09
C PRO A 105 11.53 -1.72 -24.94
N GLU A 106 12.32 -2.65 -24.41
CA GLU A 106 12.39 -3.99 -24.96
C GLU A 106 11.24 -4.85 -24.43
N TYR A 107 10.72 -5.74 -25.27
CA TYR A 107 9.57 -6.59 -24.92
C TYR A 107 9.96 -8.06 -24.85
N TYR A 108 9.76 -8.71 -23.71
CA TYR A 108 9.92 -10.15 -23.53
C TYR A 108 8.56 -10.82 -23.43
N ILE A 109 8.32 -11.83 -24.27
CA ILE A 109 6.98 -12.39 -24.49
C ILE A 109 7.03 -13.91 -24.34
N SER A 110 6.29 -14.43 -23.37
CA SER A 110 6.17 -15.88 -23.11
C SER A 110 4.76 -16.21 -22.59
N PRO A 111 4.18 -17.37 -22.93
CA PRO A 111 2.95 -17.84 -22.28
C PRO A 111 3.13 -18.11 -20.77
N GLU A 112 4.36 -18.29 -20.31
CA GLU A 112 4.69 -18.61 -18.90
C GLU A 112 4.86 -17.35 -18.02
N PHE A 113 4.90 -16.15 -18.61
CA PHE A 113 5.08 -14.93 -17.84
C PHE A 113 3.83 -14.46 -17.11
N TYR A 114 4.04 -13.69 -16.04
CA TYR A 114 3.11 -12.68 -15.58
C TYR A 114 3.53 -11.33 -16.17
N ASN A 115 2.55 -10.47 -16.47
CA ASN A 115 2.84 -9.14 -17.00
C ASN A 115 3.51 -8.28 -15.93
N HIS A 116 4.69 -7.76 -16.23
CA HIS A 116 5.42 -6.89 -15.32
C HIS A 116 6.45 -6.04 -16.06
N ILE A 117 6.99 -5.04 -15.36
CA ILE A 117 8.01 -4.12 -15.88
C ILE A 117 9.23 -4.24 -14.99
N GLU A 118 10.40 -4.41 -15.61
CA GLU A 118 11.68 -4.38 -14.90
C GLU A 118 12.69 -3.54 -15.68
N LYS A 119 13.23 -2.50 -15.01
CA LYS A 119 14.19 -1.55 -15.60
C LYS A 119 13.66 -1.02 -16.94
N ASP A 120 14.31 -1.35 -18.06
CA ASP A 120 13.97 -0.89 -19.41
C ASP A 120 13.21 -1.94 -20.25
N THR A 121 12.69 -2.95 -19.57
CA THR A 121 12.09 -4.13 -20.18
C THR A 121 10.66 -4.33 -19.71
N VAL A 122 9.78 -4.68 -20.65
CA VAL A 122 8.39 -5.05 -20.40
C VAL A 122 8.22 -6.55 -20.68
N TYR A 123 7.76 -7.28 -19.68
CA TYR A 123 7.50 -8.71 -19.77
C TYR A 123 6.00 -8.94 -19.93
N LEU A 124 5.61 -9.71 -20.93
CA LEU A 124 4.21 -9.90 -21.32
C LEU A 124 3.87 -11.37 -21.46
N LYS A 125 2.74 -11.74 -20.85
CA LYS A 125 2.09 -13.02 -21.05
C LYS A 125 1.43 -13.05 -22.42
N LEU A 126 1.70 -14.09 -23.19
CA LEU A 126 0.97 -14.35 -24.44
C LEU A 126 -0.12 -15.39 -24.20
N ASP A 127 -1.38 -14.97 -24.18
CA ASP A 127 -2.52 -15.87 -24.01
C ASP A 127 -2.87 -16.63 -25.31
N GLU A 128 -3.51 -17.79 -25.20
CA GLU A 128 -3.83 -18.68 -26.33
C GLU A 128 -4.87 -18.08 -27.28
N GLU A 129 -5.77 -17.22 -26.78
CA GLU A 129 -6.94 -16.72 -27.52
C GLU A 129 -6.88 -15.24 -27.94
N SER A 130 -5.98 -14.42 -27.39
CA SER A 130 -5.89 -12.98 -27.67
C SER A 130 -4.48 -12.54 -28.03
N SER A 131 -4.34 -11.48 -28.85
CA SER A 131 -3.04 -10.82 -29.07
C SER A 131 -2.56 -10.03 -27.84
N CYS A 132 -3.25 -10.10 -26.69
CA CYS A 132 -2.95 -9.39 -25.44
C CYS A 132 -2.66 -7.89 -25.65
N ILE A 133 -3.31 -7.25 -26.62
CA ILE A 133 -2.97 -5.89 -27.02
C ILE A 133 -3.33 -4.84 -25.96
N GLU A 134 -4.43 -5.06 -25.23
CA GLU A 134 -4.82 -4.21 -24.10
C GLU A 134 -3.68 -4.15 -23.09
N GLU A 135 -3.18 -5.32 -22.69
CA GLU A 135 -2.09 -5.47 -21.74
C GLU A 135 -0.78 -4.87 -22.27
N PHE A 136 -0.48 -5.09 -23.56
CA PHE A 136 0.68 -4.48 -24.21
C PHE A 136 0.62 -2.94 -24.09
N ILE A 137 -0.54 -2.33 -24.37
CA ILE A 137 -0.72 -0.89 -24.23
C ILE A 137 -0.56 -0.47 -22.77
N ILE A 138 -1.25 -1.15 -21.83
CA ILE A 138 -1.22 -0.82 -20.41
C ILE A 138 0.21 -0.86 -19.85
N GLN A 139 0.94 -1.95 -20.07
CA GLN A 139 2.30 -2.12 -19.57
C GLN A 139 3.29 -1.15 -20.24
N THR A 140 3.10 -0.89 -21.55
CA THR A 140 3.88 0.14 -22.23
C THR A 140 3.63 1.51 -21.61
N MET A 141 2.38 1.88 -21.36
CA MET A 141 2.04 3.16 -20.75
C MET A 141 2.63 3.29 -19.34
N PHE A 142 2.51 2.27 -18.50
CA PHE A 142 3.15 2.24 -17.17
C PHE A 142 4.68 2.41 -17.25
N LYS A 143 5.34 1.76 -18.21
CA LYS A 143 6.79 1.89 -18.40
C LYS A 143 7.19 3.31 -18.83
N LEU A 144 6.36 3.97 -19.62
CA LEU A 144 6.64 5.31 -20.16
C LEU A 144 6.30 6.43 -19.19
N THR A 145 5.42 6.15 -18.21
CA THR A 145 5.06 7.11 -17.17
C THR A 145 5.73 6.73 -15.86
N ASP A 146 5.05 5.94 -15.05
CA ASP A 146 5.49 5.40 -13.76
C ASP A 146 4.47 4.32 -13.36
N THR A 147 4.92 3.26 -12.69
CA THR A 147 4.07 2.12 -12.27
C THR A 147 2.97 2.51 -11.29
N LYS A 148 3.05 3.69 -10.67
CA LYS A 148 2.09 4.25 -9.71
C LYS A 148 1.01 5.12 -10.36
N CYS A 149 1.07 5.32 -11.68
CA CYS A 149 0.05 6.09 -12.39
C CYS A 149 -1.36 5.52 -12.19
N ASN A 150 -2.37 6.38 -12.32
CA ASN A 150 -3.77 5.99 -12.16
C ASN A 150 -4.17 4.93 -13.21
N TYR A 151 -4.44 3.71 -12.75
CA TYR A 151 -4.74 2.57 -13.62
C TYR A 151 -5.92 2.83 -14.56
N GLY A 152 -6.99 3.45 -14.10
CA GLY A 152 -8.16 3.71 -14.94
C GLY A 152 -7.96 4.81 -15.97
N LEU A 153 -7.07 5.79 -15.73
CA LEU A 153 -6.62 6.69 -16.81
C LEU A 153 -5.89 5.88 -17.90
N ILE A 154 -4.96 5.01 -17.53
CA ILE A 154 -4.22 4.15 -18.47
C ILE A 154 -5.17 3.23 -19.23
N TYR A 155 -6.10 2.57 -18.52
CA TYR A 155 -7.10 1.69 -19.11
C TYR A 155 -8.04 2.44 -20.07
N GLY A 156 -8.54 3.62 -19.66
CA GLY A 156 -9.41 4.41 -20.51
C GLY A 156 -8.69 4.92 -21.77
N ILE A 157 -7.41 5.28 -21.65
CA ILE A 157 -6.55 5.64 -22.79
C ILE A 157 -6.36 4.43 -23.70
N SER A 158 -6.02 3.26 -23.16
CA SER A 158 -5.81 2.06 -23.96
C SER A 158 -7.03 1.70 -24.79
N LYS A 159 -8.24 1.84 -24.22
CA LYS A 159 -9.50 1.68 -24.96
C LYS A 159 -9.76 2.73 -26.02
N SER A 160 -9.34 3.98 -25.80
CA SER A 160 -9.42 5.00 -26.85
C SER A 160 -8.50 4.65 -28.02
N ILE A 161 -7.30 4.15 -27.75
CA ILE A 161 -6.33 3.74 -28.77
C ILE A 161 -6.85 2.54 -29.58
N GLU A 162 -7.39 1.52 -28.91
CA GLU A 162 -8.00 0.37 -29.57
C GLU A 162 -9.14 0.79 -30.51
N ASP A 163 -10.02 1.69 -30.06
CA ASP A 163 -11.14 2.21 -30.84
C ASP A 163 -10.64 3.03 -32.06
N GLU A 164 -9.63 3.88 -31.88
CA GLU A 164 -9.06 4.72 -32.95
C GLU A 164 -8.32 3.89 -34.02
N LEU A 165 -7.55 2.89 -33.59
CA LEU A 165 -6.76 2.03 -34.48
C LEU A 165 -7.57 0.86 -35.06
N ASN A 166 -8.83 0.68 -34.63
CA ASN A 166 -9.72 -0.41 -35.04
C ASN A 166 -9.10 -1.81 -34.85
N ILE A 167 -8.29 -2.00 -33.81
CA ILE A 167 -7.53 -3.25 -33.60
C ILE A 167 -8.43 -4.35 -33.01
N VAL A 168 -9.37 -3.96 -32.13
CA VAL A 168 -10.32 -4.88 -31.51
C VAL A 168 -11.73 -4.39 -31.77
N ALA A 169 -12.62 -5.28 -32.21
CA ALA A 169 -14.05 -4.98 -32.24
C ALA A 169 -14.54 -4.88 -30.79
N SER A 170 -14.64 -3.66 -30.26
CA SER A 170 -15.19 -3.37 -28.93
C SER A 170 -16.61 -3.96 -28.81
N LYS A 171 -16.73 -5.15 -28.21
CA LYS A 171 -18.01 -5.78 -27.83
C LYS A 171 -18.42 -5.39 -26.41
N GLN A 172 -18.01 -4.21 -25.94
CA GLN A 172 -18.41 -3.78 -24.60
C GLN A 172 -19.92 -3.45 -24.61
N GLU A 173 -20.64 -4.02 -23.64
CA GLU A 173 -22.07 -3.75 -23.47
C GLU A 173 -22.29 -2.25 -23.21
N ILE A 174 -23.30 -1.68 -23.86
CA ILE A 174 -23.66 -0.28 -23.65
C ILE A 174 -24.46 -0.19 -22.36
N ILE A 175 -23.86 0.37 -21.32
CA ILE A 175 -24.50 0.63 -20.03
C ILE A 175 -25.15 2.02 -20.06
N GLU A 176 -26.40 2.13 -19.60
CA GLU A 176 -27.12 3.40 -19.51
C GLU A 176 -26.54 4.32 -18.43
N ASN A 177 -26.56 5.64 -18.67
CA ASN A 177 -26.03 6.61 -17.71
C ASN A 177 -26.72 6.54 -16.33
N SER A 178 -28.01 6.21 -16.28
CA SER A 178 -28.76 6.03 -15.03
C SER A 178 -28.24 4.86 -14.19
N ASP A 179 -27.82 3.78 -14.84
CA ASP A 179 -27.27 2.61 -14.17
C ASP A 179 -25.87 2.91 -13.61
N ILE A 180 -25.06 3.63 -14.40
CA ILE A 180 -23.74 4.13 -13.96
C ILE A 180 -23.89 5.06 -12.75
N SER A 181 -24.82 6.02 -12.82
CA SER A 181 -25.08 6.94 -11.70
C SER A 181 -25.47 6.19 -10.44
N THR A 182 -26.39 5.22 -10.55
CA THR A 182 -26.84 4.40 -9.41
C THR A 182 -25.71 3.55 -8.83
N PHE A 183 -24.81 3.05 -9.67
CA PHE A 183 -23.66 2.26 -9.25
C PHE A 183 -22.63 3.12 -8.49
N ILE A 184 -22.27 4.28 -9.03
CA ILE A 184 -21.35 5.23 -8.39
C ILE A 184 -21.95 5.77 -7.09
N GLU A 185 -23.26 6.02 -7.04
CA GLU A 185 -23.93 6.49 -5.82
C GLU A 185 -23.83 5.54 -4.63
N LYS A 186 -23.60 4.25 -4.90
CA LYS A 186 -23.43 3.22 -3.87
C LYS A 186 -21.95 2.89 -3.59
N ASN A 187 -21.06 3.24 -4.52
CA ASN A 187 -19.64 2.88 -4.51
C ASN A 187 -18.81 4.07 -5.01
N THR A 188 -18.87 5.18 -4.27
CA THR A 188 -18.25 6.45 -4.70
C THR A 188 -16.75 6.34 -4.93
N GLU A 189 -16.09 5.45 -4.18
CA GLU A 189 -14.67 5.15 -4.25
C GLU A 189 -14.24 4.51 -5.58
N VAL A 190 -15.16 3.97 -6.38
CA VAL A 190 -14.88 3.50 -7.75
C VAL A 190 -14.35 4.64 -8.62
N MET A 191 -14.73 5.89 -8.34
CA MET A 191 -14.25 7.05 -9.07
C MET A 191 -12.78 7.39 -8.81
N ASP A 192 -12.14 6.77 -7.81
CA ASP A 192 -10.69 6.85 -7.66
C ASP A 192 -9.98 6.28 -8.90
N LEU A 193 -10.60 5.31 -9.58
CA LEU A 193 -10.05 4.62 -10.75
C LEU A 193 -8.63 4.08 -10.54
N THR A 194 -8.28 3.75 -9.31
CA THR A 194 -6.99 3.17 -8.93
C THR A 194 -6.99 1.65 -9.13
N LEU A 195 -5.81 1.02 -9.16
CA LEU A 195 -5.68 -0.42 -9.38
C LEU A 195 -6.64 -1.31 -8.54
N PRO A 196 -6.87 -1.04 -7.24
CA PRO A 196 -7.80 -1.85 -6.43
C PRO A 196 -9.22 -1.97 -7.00
N VAL A 197 -9.73 -0.97 -7.72
CA VAL A 197 -11.09 -1.01 -8.28
C VAL A 197 -11.21 -1.88 -9.55
N PHE A 198 -10.08 -2.42 -10.04
CA PHE A 198 -9.98 -3.26 -11.23
C PHE A 198 -9.62 -4.72 -10.94
N ILE A 199 -9.47 -5.12 -9.68
CA ILE A 199 -9.05 -6.48 -9.31
C ILE A 199 -10.07 -7.19 -8.41
N THR A 200 -10.10 -8.52 -8.51
CA THR A 200 -11.14 -9.37 -7.91
C THR A 200 -11.00 -9.55 -6.40
N GLU A 201 -9.84 -9.18 -5.85
CA GLU A 201 -9.56 -9.12 -4.41
C GLU A 201 -10.49 -8.14 -3.68
N TYR A 202 -10.84 -7.02 -4.32
CA TYR A 202 -11.63 -5.93 -3.73
C TYR A 202 -13.04 -5.82 -4.30
N TYR A 203 -13.23 -6.09 -5.59
CA TYR A 203 -14.52 -5.96 -6.27
C TYR A 203 -14.93 -7.24 -6.99
N LYS A 204 -16.24 -7.41 -7.21
CA LYS A 204 -16.74 -8.52 -8.02
C LYS A 204 -16.50 -8.23 -9.51
N GLU A 205 -16.35 -9.28 -10.31
CA GLU A 205 -16.13 -9.16 -11.77
C GLU A 205 -17.15 -8.23 -12.46
N GLU A 206 -18.44 -8.32 -12.10
CA GLU A 206 -19.48 -7.45 -12.65
C GLU A 206 -19.23 -5.95 -12.38
N ASP A 207 -18.74 -5.63 -11.19
CA ASP A 207 -18.45 -4.25 -10.78
C ASP A 207 -17.15 -3.75 -11.43
N ILE A 208 -16.18 -4.64 -11.65
CA ILE A 208 -14.95 -4.36 -12.41
C ILE A 208 -15.30 -4.02 -13.88
N GLU A 209 -16.18 -4.77 -14.52
CA GLU A 209 -16.59 -4.49 -15.92
C GLU A 209 -17.33 -3.15 -16.05
N LYS A 210 -18.17 -2.78 -15.06
CA LYS A 210 -18.75 -1.43 -14.97
C LYS A 210 -17.68 -0.37 -14.80
N THR A 211 -16.68 -0.61 -13.96
CA THR A 211 -15.56 0.31 -13.71
C THR A 211 -14.71 0.52 -14.96
N LYS A 212 -14.42 -0.53 -15.72
CA LYS A 212 -13.77 -0.45 -17.05
C LYS A 212 -14.58 0.42 -18.02
N TYR A 213 -15.90 0.26 -18.06
CA TYR A 213 -16.76 1.11 -18.90
C TYR A 213 -16.73 2.57 -18.44
N ILE A 214 -16.78 2.82 -17.13
CA ILE A 214 -16.66 4.15 -16.52
C ILE A 214 -15.33 4.81 -16.93
N ALA A 215 -14.20 4.12 -16.76
CA ALA A 215 -12.88 4.62 -17.12
C ALA A 215 -12.79 5.03 -18.61
N LYS A 216 -13.29 4.17 -19.51
CA LYS A 216 -13.37 4.48 -20.96
C LYS A 216 -14.19 5.74 -21.23
N LYS A 217 -15.37 5.88 -20.61
CA LYS A 217 -16.24 7.04 -20.80
C LYS A 217 -15.66 8.32 -20.21
N PHE A 218 -15.01 8.22 -19.06
CA PHE A 218 -14.37 9.34 -18.38
C PHE A 218 -13.20 9.89 -19.20
N VAL A 219 -12.29 9.04 -19.66
CA VAL A 219 -11.17 9.44 -20.53
C VAL A 219 -11.68 10.07 -21.83
N LYS A 220 -12.68 9.45 -22.46
CA LYS A 220 -13.32 10.02 -23.65
C LYS A 220 -13.90 11.41 -23.40
N HIS A 221 -14.56 11.61 -22.25
CA HIS A 221 -15.10 12.92 -21.88
C HIS A 221 -13.99 13.97 -21.75
N ILE A 222 -12.87 13.63 -21.10
CA ILE A 222 -11.73 14.55 -20.96
C ILE A 222 -11.14 14.89 -22.34
N SER A 223 -10.85 13.89 -23.18
CA SER A 223 -10.30 14.11 -24.51
C SER A 223 -11.22 15.00 -25.36
N GLU A 224 -12.53 14.75 -25.38
CA GLU A 224 -13.48 15.52 -26.19
C GLU A 224 -13.69 16.96 -25.69
N LYS A 225 -13.62 17.20 -24.37
CA LYS A 225 -13.94 18.50 -23.76
C LYS A 225 -12.72 19.39 -23.52
N HIS A 226 -11.61 18.79 -23.12
CA HIS A 226 -10.41 19.48 -22.64
C HIS A 226 -9.19 19.20 -23.52
N GLY A 227 -9.29 18.24 -24.46
CA GLY A 227 -8.22 17.89 -25.39
C GLY A 227 -7.25 16.85 -24.85
N GLU A 228 -6.50 16.24 -25.77
CA GLU A 228 -5.50 15.20 -25.50
C GLU A 228 -4.34 15.68 -24.62
N ASP A 229 -3.94 16.95 -24.75
CA ASP A 229 -2.86 17.54 -23.94
C ASP A 229 -3.21 17.52 -22.44
N LYS A 230 -4.47 17.78 -22.08
CA LYS A 230 -4.93 17.73 -20.68
C LYS A 230 -4.98 16.30 -20.16
N LEU A 231 -5.39 15.34 -20.99
CA LEU A 231 -5.36 13.92 -20.63
C LEU A 231 -3.92 13.44 -20.37
N LYS A 232 -2.97 13.87 -21.20
CA LYS A 232 -1.54 13.60 -21.01
C LYS A 232 -1.00 14.22 -19.71
N GLU A 233 -1.36 15.47 -19.42
CA GLU A 233 -0.98 16.15 -18.17
C GLU A 233 -1.50 15.41 -16.93
N LEU A 234 -2.79 15.03 -16.94
CA LEU A 234 -3.38 14.24 -15.85
C LEU A 234 -2.68 12.89 -15.67
N LEU A 235 -2.40 12.19 -16.76
CA LEU A 235 -1.69 10.92 -16.71
C LEU A 235 -0.29 11.08 -16.10
N LEU A 236 0.51 12.03 -16.61
CA LEU A 236 1.89 12.22 -16.16
C LEU A 236 1.99 12.68 -14.69
N SER A 237 1.03 13.48 -14.23
CA SER A 237 0.96 13.90 -12.83
C SER A 237 0.34 12.85 -11.91
N SER A 238 -0.34 11.83 -12.44
CA SER A 238 -1.06 10.84 -11.63
C SER A 238 -0.17 9.94 -10.78
N SER A 239 1.12 9.82 -11.07
CA SER A 239 2.07 9.09 -10.21
C SER A 239 2.69 9.95 -9.12
N GLU A 240 2.53 11.27 -9.19
CA GLU A 240 3.10 12.18 -8.20
C GLU A 240 2.39 12.02 -6.86
N LEU A 241 3.17 11.91 -5.79
CA LEU A 241 2.68 11.84 -4.41
C LEU A 241 2.36 13.25 -3.88
N THR A 242 1.51 13.98 -4.60
CA THR A 242 1.05 15.32 -4.25
C THR A 242 -0.47 15.42 -4.38
N LEU A 243 -1.10 16.27 -3.56
CA LEU A 243 -2.55 16.52 -3.62
C LEU A 243 -2.99 17.36 -4.83
N ASP A 244 -2.06 17.88 -5.63
CA ASP A 244 -2.41 18.74 -6.76
C ASP A 244 -3.06 17.93 -7.88
N PHE A 245 -2.53 16.72 -8.16
CA PHE A 245 -3.22 15.75 -9.02
C PHE A 245 -4.61 15.42 -8.48
N ASP A 246 -4.74 15.04 -7.20
CA ASP A 246 -6.01 14.57 -6.64
C ASP A 246 -7.11 15.64 -6.73
N LYS A 247 -6.78 16.92 -6.48
CA LYS A 247 -7.71 18.05 -6.64
C LYS A 247 -8.14 18.24 -8.10
N GLU A 248 -7.21 18.17 -9.03
CA GLU A 248 -7.49 18.39 -10.44
C GLU A 248 -8.28 17.23 -11.04
N TYR A 249 -7.87 15.99 -10.73
CA TYR A 249 -8.56 14.77 -11.11
C TYR A 249 -10.01 14.78 -10.60
N LYS A 250 -10.22 15.08 -9.31
CA LYS A 250 -11.56 15.23 -8.70
C LYS A 250 -12.44 16.23 -9.45
N LYS A 251 -11.89 17.40 -9.80
CA LYS A 251 -12.64 18.42 -10.55
C LYS A 251 -13.18 17.88 -11.87
N TYR A 252 -12.38 17.09 -12.59
CA TYR A 252 -12.81 16.46 -13.84
C TYR A 252 -13.80 15.32 -13.61
N CYS A 253 -13.63 14.53 -12.55
CA CYS A 253 -14.62 13.53 -12.16
C CYS A 253 -15.97 14.18 -11.84
N ASP A 254 -16.02 15.22 -11.00
CA ASP A 254 -17.25 15.95 -10.66
C ASP A 254 -17.91 16.57 -11.91
N GLU A 255 -17.12 17.09 -12.86
CA GLU A 255 -17.64 17.58 -14.14
C GLU A 255 -18.29 16.46 -14.96
N TRP A 256 -17.63 15.31 -15.07
CA TRP A 256 -18.13 14.16 -15.82
C TRP A 256 -19.38 13.55 -15.16
N LEU A 257 -19.37 13.36 -13.85
CA LEU A 257 -20.51 12.88 -13.06
C LEU A 257 -21.75 13.75 -13.29
N LYS A 258 -21.57 15.07 -13.25
CA LYS A 258 -22.64 16.03 -13.57
C LYS A 258 -23.15 15.87 -15.01
N SER A 259 -22.26 15.58 -15.96
CA SER A 259 -22.62 15.41 -17.38
C SER A 259 -23.48 14.17 -17.64
N ILE A 260 -23.36 13.14 -16.80
CA ILE A 260 -24.17 11.91 -16.88
C ILE A 260 -25.41 11.95 -15.96
N GLY A 261 -25.63 13.04 -15.23
CA GLY A 261 -26.78 13.23 -14.34
C GLY A 261 -26.60 12.69 -12.92
N CYS A 262 -25.37 12.34 -12.51
CA CYS A 262 -25.06 11.95 -11.14
C CYS A 262 -24.96 13.20 -10.25
N ASN A 263 -25.63 13.16 -9.10
CA ASN A 263 -25.75 14.33 -8.20
C ASN A 263 -24.78 14.30 -7.01
N ILE A 264 -23.85 13.33 -6.98
CA ILE A 264 -22.82 13.25 -5.94
C ILE A 264 -21.68 14.21 -6.28
N ALA A 265 -21.18 14.88 -5.25
CA ALA A 265 -19.88 15.52 -5.28
C ALA A 265 -18.89 14.60 -4.55
N LEU A 266 -17.75 14.31 -5.19
CA LEU A 266 -16.69 13.54 -4.55
C LEU A 266 -16.11 14.33 -3.37
N GLN A 267 -15.53 13.63 -2.41
CA GLN A 267 -14.80 14.26 -1.30
C GLN A 267 -13.40 14.67 -1.74
N ASP A 268 -12.84 15.70 -1.11
CA ASP A 268 -11.46 16.08 -1.33
C ASP A 268 -10.53 15.05 -0.69
N GLU A 269 -9.51 14.65 -1.44
CA GLU A 269 -8.48 13.76 -0.91
C GLU A 269 -7.60 14.50 0.10
N THR A 270 -7.25 13.83 1.19
CA THR A 270 -6.47 14.44 2.29
C THR A 270 -5.04 13.94 2.35
N LEU A 271 -4.76 12.82 1.69
CA LEU A 271 -3.45 12.19 1.59
C LEU A 271 -3.24 11.68 0.16
N PRO A 272 -2.13 12.01 -0.52
CA PRO A 272 -1.85 11.43 -1.82
C PRO A 272 -1.48 9.95 -1.64
N VAL A 273 -2.34 9.07 -2.16
CA VAL A 273 -2.15 7.62 -2.15
C VAL A 273 -2.11 7.13 -3.59
N ARG A 274 -1.09 6.32 -3.91
CA ARG A 274 -0.93 5.67 -5.21
C ARG A 274 -0.85 4.17 -5.05
N TYR A 275 -1.05 3.45 -6.14
CA TYR A 275 -1.11 1.99 -6.14
C TYR A 275 -0.27 1.47 -7.30
N GLU A 276 0.53 0.45 -7.04
CA GLU A 276 1.29 -0.24 -8.09
C GLU A 276 1.21 -1.76 -7.90
N ILE A 277 1.37 -2.48 -9.02
CA ILE A 277 1.49 -3.93 -8.99
C ILE A 277 2.85 -4.28 -8.39
N TYR A 278 2.86 -5.04 -7.31
CA TYR A 278 4.11 -5.44 -6.65
C TYR A 278 4.70 -6.74 -7.25
N GLY A 279 3.86 -7.58 -7.88
CA GLY A 279 4.29 -8.76 -8.63
C GLY A 279 4.45 -10.05 -7.79
N ASP A 280 4.06 -10.02 -6.52
CA ASP A 280 4.11 -11.15 -5.60
C ASP A 280 2.70 -11.77 -5.45
N GLU A 281 2.59 -13.10 -5.45
CA GLU A 281 1.33 -13.82 -5.26
C GLU A 281 0.72 -13.58 -3.87
N HIS A 282 1.56 -13.26 -2.88
CA HIS A 282 1.19 -12.93 -1.51
C HIS A 282 0.86 -11.46 -1.33
N TYR A 283 1.52 -10.57 -2.07
CA TYR A 283 1.33 -9.12 -1.98
C TYR A 283 0.98 -8.56 -3.37
N PRO A 284 -0.27 -8.68 -3.81
CA PRO A 284 -0.62 -8.34 -5.20
C PRO A 284 -0.50 -6.84 -5.49
N ILE A 285 -0.69 -6.00 -4.47
CA ILE A 285 -0.66 -4.53 -4.59
C ILE A 285 0.26 -3.93 -3.53
N ALA A 286 1.05 -2.95 -3.95
CA ALA A 286 1.71 -2.00 -3.08
C ALA A 286 0.95 -0.66 -3.08
N ILE A 287 0.76 -0.09 -1.89
CA ILE A 287 0.09 1.19 -1.68
C ILE A 287 1.14 2.21 -1.26
N VAL A 288 1.32 3.25 -2.05
CA VAL A 288 2.43 4.19 -1.91
C VAL A 288 1.92 5.54 -1.43
N THR A 289 2.54 6.06 -0.38
CA THR A 289 2.33 7.40 0.18
C THR A 289 3.64 8.19 0.13
N GLU A 290 3.61 9.46 0.54
CA GLU A 290 4.82 10.29 0.64
C GLU A 290 5.91 9.66 1.54
N TRP A 291 5.50 8.94 2.59
CA TRP A 291 6.40 8.47 3.64
C TRP A 291 6.64 6.97 3.60
N MET A 292 5.74 6.22 2.95
CA MET A 292 5.71 4.77 3.08
C MET A 292 5.08 4.05 1.89
N THR A 293 5.68 2.91 1.52
CA THR A 293 5.00 1.88 0.74
C THR A 293 4.40 0.85 1.71
N TYR A 294 3.12 0.54 1.59
CA TYR A 294 2.42 -0.49 2.35
C TYR A 294 2.14 -1.70 1.44
N CYS A 295 2.56 -2.88 1.88
CA CYS A 295 2.19 -4.14 1.24
C CYS A 295 1.31 -4.96 2.19
N PHE A 296 0.10 -5.31 1.76
CA PHE A 296 -0.82 -6.16 2.52
C PHE A 296 -0.84 -7.58 1.97
N HIS A 297 -0.65 -8.57 2.85
CA HIS A 297 -0.74 -9.96 2.45
C HIS A 297 -2.18 -10.32 2.01
N ARG A 298 -2.32 -11.11 0.95
CA ARG A 298 -3.60 -11.48 0.33
C ARG A 298 -4.58 -12.12 1.32
N GLU A 299 -4.06 -12.97 2.20
CA GLU A 299 -4.85 -13.69 3.22
C GLU A 299 -5.21 -12.83 4.45
N PHE A 300 -4.68 -11.60 4.57
CA PHE A 300 -4.90 -10.75 5.75
C PHE A 300 -6.39 -10.37 5.95
N LYS A 301 -7.21 -10.50 4.92
CA LYS A 301 -8.66 -10.19 4.92
C LYS A 301 -9.50 -11.14 5.77
N ASP A 302 -9.09 -12.41 5.91
CA ASP A 302 -9.97 -13.46 6.42
C ASP A 302 -9.88 -13.69 7.93
N GLU A 303 -8.80 -13.21 8.60
CA GLU A 303 -8.53 -13.58 10.00
C GLU A 303 -8.47 -12.43 11.01
N CYS A 304 -8.35 -11.16 10.57
CA CYS A 304 -8.15 -10.03 11.48
C CYS A 304 -9.38 -9.12 11.70
N ALA A 305 -10.45 -9.26 10.90
CA ALA A 305 -11.58 -8.33 10.90
C ALA A 305 -12.23 -8.10 12.27
N GLU A 306 -12.28 -9.13 13.12
CA GLU A 306 -12.90 -9.06 14.44
C GLU A 306 -12.06 -8.27 15.47
N ILE A 307 -10.73 -8.20 15.30
CA ILE A 307 -9.81 -7.56 16.27
C ILE A 307 -9.37 -6.18 15.75
N THR A 308 -9.28 -6.02 14.42
CA THR A 308 -8.70 -4.83 13.79
C THR A 308 -9.71 -3.94 13.08
N GLY A 309 -10.97 -4.35 12.92
CA GLY A 309 -11.91 -3.65 12.06
C GLY A 309 -11.47 -3.62 10.58
N TYR A 310 -10.39 -4.33 10.22
CA TYR A 310 -9.92 -4.47 8.84
C TYR A 310 -10.71 -5.57 8.15
N ASN A 311 -11.53 -5.21 7.17
CA ASN A 311 -12.34 -6.17 6.41
C ASN A 311 -11.84 -6.37 4.98
N GLY A 312 -10.72 -5.73 4.62
CA GLY A 312 -10.09 -5.82 3.30
C GLY A 312 -10.94 -5.29 2.14
N THR A 313 -12.00 -4.52 2.39
CA THR A 313 -12.66 -3.73 1.35
C THR A 313 -11.80 -2.54 0.98
N TYR A 314 -11.86 -2.08 -0.29
CA TYR A 314 -11.02 -0.96 -0.75
C TYR A 314 -11.18 0.29 0.12
N GLN A 315 -12.42 0.64 0.46
CA GLN A 315 -12.73 1.77 1.35
C GLN A 315 -12.06 1.62 2.73
N ASN A 316 -12.14 0.44 3.34
CA ASN A 316 -11.54 0.18 4.64
C ASN A 316 -10.00 0.21 4.59
N VAL A 317 -9.38 -0.31 3.52
CA VAL A 317 -7.93 -0.19 3.31
C VAL A 317 -7.53 1.29 3.25
N LYS A 318 -8.26 2.10 2.47
CA LYS A 318 -8.01 3.54 2.33
C LYS A 318 -8.11 4.25 3.69
N GLU A 319 -9.15 3.97 4.47
CA GLU A 319 -9.34 4.54 5.81
C GLU A 319 -8.23 4.16 6.80
N CYS A 320 -7.78 2.89 6.78
CA CYS A 320 -6.66 2.43 7.59
C CYS A 320 -5.37 3.17 7.25
N ILE A 321 -5.02 3.29 5.96
CA ILE A 321 -3.81 4.00 5.51
C ILE A 321 -3.83 5.47 5.94
N HIS A 322 -4.97 6.15 5.75
CA HIS A 322 -5.15 7.53 6.21
C HIS A 322 -4.93 7.68 7.72
N THR A 323 -5.45 6.72 8.49
CA THR A 323 -5.29 6.72 9.94
C THR A 323 -3.82 6.53 10.32
N PHE A 324 -3.12 5.56 9.71
CA PHE A 324 -1.71 5.33 10.02
C PHE A 324 -0.84 6.51 9.63
N GLU A 325 -1.00 7.09 8.44
CA GLU A 325 -0.19 8.26 8.04
C GLU A 325 -0.40 9.45 8.96
N LYS A 326 -1.64 9.68 9.40
CA LYS A 326 -1.95 10.73 10.39
C LYS A 326 -1.28 10.45 11.74
N GLU A 327 -1.36 9.21 12.24
CA GLU A 327 -0.75 8.82 13.51
C GLU A 327 0.78 8.86 13.45
N MET A 328 1.37 8.41 12.34
CA MET A 328 2.81 8.50 12.08
C MET A 328 3.28 9.94 11.99
N LYS A 329 2.49 10.83 11.36
CA LYS A 329 2.76 12.26 11.37
C LYS A 329 2.82 12.79 12.80
N ASN A 330 1.91 12.37 13.68
CA ASN A 330 1.96 12.78 15.09
C ASN A 330 3.25 12.31 15.77
N VAL A 331 3.75 11.11 15.47
CA VAL A 331 5.05 10.62 15.99
C VAL A 331 6.21 11.49 15.49
N ARG A 332 6.23 11.82 14.20
CA ARG A 332 7.25 12.71 13.60
C ARG A 332 7.23 14.11 14.22
N ASP A 333 6.05 14.67 14.45
CA ASP A 333 5.88 15.99 15.05
C ASP A 333 6.21 16.00 16.56
N PHE A 334 5.94 14.89 17.24
CA PHE A 334 6.22 14.70 18.66
C PHE A 334 7.72 14.57 18.94
N TRP A 335 8.47 13.88 18.09
CA TRP A 335 9.90 13.67 18.28
C TRP A 335 10.70 14.93 17.90
N PRO A 336 11.43 15.58 18.84
CA PRO A 336 12.13 16.84 18.56
C PRO A 336 13.36 16.68 17.65
N GLY A 337 13.73 15.43 17.36
CA GLY A 337 14.69 15.08 16.34
C GLY A 337 14.27 15.52 14.95
N LYS A 338 15.19 16.10 14.18
CA LYS A 338 14.91 16.33 12.75
C LYS A 338 14.98 14.98 12.05
N TYR A 339 13.84 14.29 11.92
CA TYR A 339 13.76 13.13 11.05
C TYR A 339 14.00 13.59 9.61
N THR A 340 15.23 13.43 9.13
CA THR A 340 15.67 13.90 7.80
C THR A 340 15.64 12.79 6.74
N LYS A 341 15.34 11.53 7.12
CA LYS A 341 15.25 10.42 6.17
C LYS A 341 13.91 10.46 5.43
N LYS A 342 13.99 10.29 4.11
CA LYS A 342 12.91 10.64 3.17
C LYS A 342 11.97 9.49 2.81
N TYR A 343 12.17 8.28 3.34
CA TYR A 343 11.36 7.12 2.96
C TYR A 343 11.55 5.95 3.94
N VAL A 344 10.47 5.27 4.33
CA VAL A 344 10.50 3.99 5.07
C VAL A 344 9.63 3.01 4.29
N GLU A 345 10.15 1.85 3.90
CA GLU A 345 9.31 0.80 3.33
C GLU A 345 8.56 0.06 4.45
N GLY A 346 7.29 -0.24 4.19
CA GLY A 346 6.35 -0.76 5.17
C GLY A 346 5.68 -2.04 4.70
N TYR A 347 5.98 -3.14 5.35
CA TYR A 347 5.42 -4.44 5.03
C TYR A 347 4.49 -4.85 6.17
N VAL A 348 3.20 -5.03 5.87
CA VAL A 348 2.27 -5.67 6.78
C VAL A 348 2.17 -7.13 6.35
N SER A 349 2.98 -7.98 6.99
CA SER A 349 3.04 -9.41 6.69
C SER A 349 2.01 -10.18 7.52
N TYR A 350 1.47 -11.24 6.93
CA TYR A 350 0.63 -12.21 7.63
C TYR A 350 1.44 -13.46 7.99
N PHE A 351 1.09 -14.12 9.10
CA PHE A 351 1.62 -15.45 9.46
C PHE A 351 0.51 -16.38 9.94
N ASN A 352 0.37 -17.48 9.21
CA ASN A 352 -0.79 -18.38 9.23
C ASN A 352 -0.76 -19.43 10.36
N ASN A 353 -0.11 -19.17 11.50
CA ASN A 353 0.22 -20.26 12.44
C ASN A 353 0.32 -19.86 13.92
N PHE A 354 -0.74 -19.33 14.57
CA PHE A 354 -0.71 -19.20 16.05
C PHE A 354 -2.03 -19.51 16.77
N ASN A 355 -1.96 -20.52 17.65
CA ASN A 355 -3.02 -20.93 18.58
C ASN A 355 -3.00 -20.16 19.93
N SER A 356 -2.20 -19.10 20.11
CA SER A 356 -2.27 -18.31 21.35
C SER A 356 -1.70 -16.89 21.27
N PHE A 357 -2.34 -15.98 22.02
CA PHE A 357 -2.02 -14.56 22.15
C PHE A 357 -0.59 -14.23 22.66
N ASN A 358 0.15 -15.24 23.16
CA ASN A 358 1.38 -15.05 23.94
C ASN A 358 2.68 -15.25 23.13
N GLU A 359 2.63 -15.86 21.94
CA GLU A 359 3.79 -16.06 21.05
C GLU A 359 3.95 -14.92 20.02
N ILE A 360 3.01 -13.97 20.02
CA ILE A 360 2.77 -12.91 19.03
C ILE A 360 3.85 -11.81 19.03
N HIS A 361 4.65 -11.73 20.08
CA HIS A 361 5.52 -10.59 20.34
C HIS A 361 6.93 -10.69 19.74
N THR A 362 7.34 -11.84 19.21
CA THR A 362 8.76 -12.11 18.88
C THR A 362 9.18 -11.83 17.44
N GLN A 363 8.31 -11.32 16.56
CA GLN A 363 8.62 -11.24 15.11
C GLN A 363 8.31 -9.89 14.44
N SER A 364 7.95 -8.83 15.18
CA SER A 364 8.02 -7.48 14.61
C SER A 364 9.48 -7.03 14.57
N THR A 365 9.97 -6.66 13.39
CA THR A 365 11.32 -6.13 13.22
C THR A 365 11.23 -4.83 12.43
N SER A 366 11.76 -3.77 13.03
CA SER A 366 12.04 -2.51 12.35
C SER A 366 13.53 -2.46 12.00
N HIS A 367 13.81 -2.34 10.70
CA HIS A 367 15.08 -1.83 10.20
C HIS A 367 14.90 -0.34 9.88
N LEU A 368 16.01 0.38 9.72
CA LEU A 368 16.01 1.84 9.46
C LEU A 368 15.24 2.26 8.20
N ASP A 369 14.89 1.29 7.35
CA ASP A 369 14.29 1.40 6.04
C ASP A 369 13.12 0.42 5.83
N LYS A 370 12.84 -0.50 6.76
CA LYS A 370 11.81 -1.55 6.60
C LYS A 370 11.06 -1.81 7.89
N ILE A 371 9.73 -1.82 7.86
CA ILE A 371 8.87 -2.27 8.96
C ILE A 371 8.18 -3.57 8.57
N ILE A 372 8.23 -4.61 9.41
CA ILE A 372 7.43 -5.83 9.24
C ILE A 372 6.53 -6.00 10.47
N CYS A 373 5.22 -5.93 10.26
CA CYS A 373 4.23 -6.10 11.34
C CYS A 373 3.22 -7.20 11.02
N LEU A 374 2.85 -7.95 12.05
CA LEU A 374 1.80 -8.98 12.02
C LEU A 374 0.39 -8.40 12.19
N ARG A 375 0.29 -7.25 12.86
CA ARG A 375 -0.97 -6.56 13.12
C ARG A 375 -0.81 -5.09 12.80
N LEU A 376 -1.90 -4.52 12.31
CA LEU A 376 -2.01 -3.09 12.06
C LEU A 376 -1.70 -2.24 13.31
N ILE A 377 -2.07 -2.72 14.50
CA ILE A 377 -1.79 -2.01 15.77
C ILE A 377 -0.30 -1.90 16.09
N ASP A 378 0.53 -2.82 15.61
CA ASP A 378 1.98 -2.82 15.90
C ASP A 378 2.74 -1.83 14.98
N TYR A 379 2.08 -1.34 13.95
CA TYR A 379 2.70 -0.54 12.90
C TYR A 379 3.20 0.81 13.40
N LEU A 380 2.43 1.49 14.25
CA LEU A 380 2.85 2.75 14.87
C LEU A 380 3.97 2.54 15.90
N HIS A 381 3.96 1.40 16.61
CA HIS A 381 5.00 1.02 17.56
C HIS A 381 6.34 0.88 16.83
N GLU A 382 6.39 0.06 15.79
CA GLU A 382 7.61 -0.14 14.99
C GLU A 382 8.03 1.13 14.23
N TYR A 383 7.07 1.94 13.78
CA TYR A 383 7.40 3.23 13.14
C TYR A 383 8.10 4.19 14.12
N THR A 384 7.70 4.18 15.39
CA THR A 384 8.35 4.99 16.43
C THR A 384 9.81 4.57 16.61
N HIS A 385 10.10 3.27 16.54
CA HIS A 385 11.47 2.75 16.54
C HIS A 385 12.26 3.25 15.34
N THR A 386 11.70 3.19 14.13
CA THR A 386 12.34 3.70 12.92
C THR A 386 12.68 5.19 13.03
N VAL A 387 11.73 6.02 13.47
CA VAL A 387 11.95 7.47 13.64
C VAL A 387 13.02 7.74 14.69
N SER A 388 12.90 7.14 15.88
CA SER A 388 13.80 7.42 17.01
C SER A 388 15.22 6.87 16.83
N LEU A 389 15.39 5.72 16.16
CA LEU A 389 16.71 5.13 15.88
C LEU A 389 17.42 5.75 14.68
N SER A 390 16.70 6.28 13.70
CA SER A 390 17.31 6.89 12.51
C SER A 390 18.27 8.04 12.84
N GLU A 391 18.05 8.71 13.97
CA GLU A 391 18.84 9.86 14.40
C GLU A 391 20.05 9.48 15.26
N PHE A 392 19.96 8.39 16.03
CA PHE A 392 20.95 8.07 17.07
C PHE A 392 21.64 6.72 16.91
N GLY A 393 21.11 5.84 16.05
CA GLY A 393 21.51 4.45 15.93
C GLY A 393 21.17 3.63 17.17
N TYR A 394 21.06 2.30 17.02
CA TYR A 394 20.96 1.41 18.18
C TYR A 394 22.36 1.21 18.75
N SER A 395 22.75 2.02 19.74
CA SER A 395 24.10 1.96 20.32
C SER A 395 24.32 0.73 21.21
N GLY A 396 23.28 -0.07 21.48
CA GLY A 396 23.31 -1.13 22.49
C GLY A 396 23.44 -0.62 23.93
N VAL A 397 23.56 0.71 24.12
CA VAL A 397 23.65 1.40 25.41
C VAL A 397 22.28 1.90 25.89
N THR A 398 21.33 2.12 24.98
CA THR A 398 19.95 2.47 25.33
C THR A 398 19.29 1.28 26.05
N ASP A 399 18.85 1.50 27.30
CA ASP A 399 18.13 0.48 28.06
C ASP A 399 16.84 0.11 27.31
N LYS A 400 16.58 -1.20 27.12
CA LYS A 400 15.39 -1.72 26.42
C LYS A 400 14.09 -1.13 26.97
N PHE A 401 14.08 -0.76 28.26
CA PHE A 401 12.93 -0.13 28.89
C PHE A 401 12.62 1.28 28.38
N ILE A 402 13.65 2.09 28.08
CA ILE A 402 13.47 3.42 27.51
C ILE A 402 13.08 3.30 26.03
N TYR A 403 13.70 2.35 25.33
CA TYR A 403 13.43 2.07 23.92
C TYR A 403 11.99 1.59 23.66
N GLU A 404 11.59 0.44 24.21
CA GLU A 404 10.23 -0.08 24.05
C GLU A 404 9.18 0.78 24.77
N GLY A 405 9.60 1.46 25.85
CA GLY A 405 8.74 2.39 26.58
C GLY A 405 8.29 3.58 25.73
N LEU A 406 9.19 4.14 24.91
CA LEU A 406 8.86 5.20 23.97
C LEU A 406 7.87 4.75 22.90
N ALA A 407 8.16 3.65 22.21
CA ALA A 407 7.31 3.15 21.13
C ALA A 407 5.90 2.83 21.62
N GLN A 408 5.81 2.20 22.79
CA GLN A 408 4.52 1.91 23.40
C GLN A 408 3.82 3.16 23.93
N TYR A 409 4.56 4.17 24.41
CA TYR A 409 4.00 5.46 24.82
C TYR A 409 3.35 6.15 23.62
N CYS A 410 4.06 6.23 22.49
CA CYS A 410 3.52 6.76 21.25
C CYS A 410 2.28 5.97 20.80
N LEU A 411 2.30 4.64 20.88
CA LEU A 411 1.13 3.82 20.57
C LEU A 411 -0.07 4.14 21.47
N TYR A 412 0.12 4.29 22.79
CA TYR A 412 -0.99 4.59 23.71
C TYR A 412 -1.53 6.03 23.61
N GLU A 413 -0.63 6.99 23.40
CA GLU A 413 -0.99 8.40 23.41
C GLU A 413 -1.48 8.88 22.03
N LEU A 414 -0.81 8.43 20.96
CA LEU A 414 -0.98 8.98 19.61
C LEU A 414 -1.85 8.12 18.69
N SER A 415 -2.09 6.85 19.01
CA SER A 415 -2.98 5.99 18.21
C SER A 415 -4.42 6.06 18.69
N ASN A 416 -5.29 6.64 17.87
CA ASN A 416 -6.73 6.60 18.10
C ASN A 416 -7.25 5.18 17.87
N TYR A 417 -6.73 4.52 16.85
CA TYR A 417 -7.11 3.17 16.50
C TYR A 417 -6.81 2.17 17.63
N TYR A 418 -5.60 2.22 18.22
CA TYR A 418 -5.28 1.39 19.38
C TYR A 418 -6.17 1.68 20.59
N ARG A 419 -6.51 2.96 20.80
CA ARG A 419 -7.40 3.38 21.89
C ARG A 419 -8.79 2.77 21.74
N GLU A 420 -9.36 2.74 20.53
CA GLU A 420 -10.66 2.12 20.27
C GLU A 420 -10.64 0.60 20.53
N VAL A 421 -9.57 -0.09 20.12
CA VAL A 421 -9.39 -1.53 20.36
C VAL A 421 -9.29 -1.83 21.87
N GLU A 422 -8.45 -1.10 22.61
CA GLU A 422 -8.34 -1.26 24.07
C GLU A 422 -9.63 -0.90 24.80
N LEU A 423 -10.37 0.09 24.30
CA LEU A 423 -11.67 0.46 24.83
C LEU A 423 -12.70 -0.67 24.69
N GLY A 424 -12.70 -1.35 23.54
CA GLY A 424 -13.49 -2.58 23.33
C GLY A 424 -13.19 -3.63 24.39
N HIS A 425 -11.90 -3.92 24.61
CA HIS A 425 -11.47 -4.83 25.68
C HIS A 425 -11.83 -4.35 27.09
N LEU A 426 -11.81 -3.04 27.34
CA LEU A 426 -12.22 -2.45 28.62
C LEU A 426 -13.72 -2.68 28.90
N VAL A 427 -14.57 -2.51 27.88
CA VAL A 427 -16.02 -2.74 27.99
C VAL A 427 -16.32 -4.23 28.23
N GLU A 428 -15.57 -5.13 27.61
CA GLU A 428 -15.67 -6.57 27.88
C GLU A 428 -15.20 -6.91 29.30
N THR A 429 -14.11 -6.29 29.78
CA THR A 429 -13.56 -6.52 31.13
C THR A 429 -14.39 -5.91 32.25
N LYS A 430 -15.27 -4.93 31.99
CA LYS A 430 -16.34 -4.51 32.91
C LYS A 430 -17.21 -5.69 33.37
N ASN A 431 -17.31 -6.72 32.53
CA ASN A 431 -18.03 -7.96 32.78
C ASN A 431 -17.13 -9.13 33.23
N ALA A 432 -15.81 -8.93 33.34
CA ALA A 432 -14.86 -9.97 33.74
C ALA A 432 -14.88 -10.24 35.26
N ASN A 433 -14.58 -11.49 35.63
CA ASN A 433 -14.45 -11.92 37.03
C ASN A 433 -13.10 -11.54 37.68
N ASP A 434 -12.23 -10.79 36.99
CA ASP A 434 -10.92 -10.37 37.52
C ASP A 434 -11.05 -9.17 38.46
N GLY A 435 -10.77 -9.40 39.75
CA GLY A 435 -10.85 -8.38 40.80
C GLY A 435 -9.87 -7.21 40.61
N LEU A 436 -8.77 -7.39 39.88
CA LEU A 436 -7.78 -6.33 39.63
C LEU A 436 -8.32 -5.29 38.65
N LEU A 437 -8.70 -5.73 37.44
CA LEU A 437 -9.20 -4.85 36.38
C LEU A 437 -10.51 -4.17 36.79
N LYS A 438 -11.38 -4.89 37.51
CA LYS A 438 -12.61 -4.30 38.07
C LYS A 438 -12.31 -3.17 39.06
N LYS A 439 -11.31 -3.35 39.95
CA LYS A 439 -10.92 -2.29 40.89
C LYS A 439 -10.25 -1.12 40.18
N ALA A 440 -9.42 -1.39 39.17
CA ALA A 440 -8.81 -0.34 38.35
C ALA A 440 -9.86 0.47 37.60
N TYR A 441 -10.86 -0.18 36.99
CA TYR A 441 -11.98 0.49 36.34
C TYR A 441 -12.77 1.36 37.32
N TYR A 442 -13.03 0.88 38.53
CA TYR A 442 -13.70 1.66 39.57
C TYR A 442 -12.91 2.92 39.94
N ILE A 443 -11.60 2.82 40.12
CA ILE A 443 -10.75 3.98 40.42
C ILE A 443 -10.73 4.94 39.22
N TYR A 444 -10.62 4.40 38.00
CA TYR A 444 -10.65 5.20 36.77
C TYR A 444 -11.93 6.02 36.69
N SER A 445 -13.10 5.39 36.91
CA SER A 445 -14.38 6.10 36.84
C SER A 445 -14.55 7.15 37.93
N LYS A 446 -13.91 6.98 39.10
CA LYS A 446 -13.86 8.01 40.15
C LYS A 446 -12.95 9.18 39.81
N CYS A 447 -11.84 8.93 39.11
CA CYS A 447 -10.87 9.96 38.75
C CYS A 447 -11.33 10.77 37.52
N TYR A 448 -11.86 10.10 36.51
CA TYR A 448 -12.07 10.67 35.17
C TYR A 448 -13.53 10.64 34.71
N GLY A 449 -14.45 10.06 35.50
CA GLY A 449 -15.86 9.91 35.14
C GLY A 449 -16.18 8.59 34.45
N GLU A 450 -17.47 8.30 34.29
CA GLU A 450 -17.97 7.08 33.62
C GLU A 450 -18.11 7.24 32.10
N ASP A 451 -17.87 8.44 31.57
CA ASP A 451 -17.93 8.66 30.13
C ASP A 451 -16.72 8.02 29.44
N ILE A 452 -17.04 7.04 28.61
CA ILE A 452 -16.09 6.20 27.88
C ILE A 452 -15.48 7.00 26.71
N SER A 453 -16.11 8.08 26.25
CA SER A 453 -15.60 8.92 25.16
C SER A 453 -14.29 9.65 25.50
N ASP A 454 -14.02 9.87 26.80
CA ASP A 454 -12.78 10.46 27.31
C ASP A 454 -11.76 9.40 27.79
N PHE A 455 -11.87 8.16 27.30
CA PHE A 455 -10.93 7.10 27.69
C PHE A 455 -9.48 7.44 27.30
N ASN A 456 -8.58 7.37 28.28
CA ASN A 456 -7.14 7.49 28.08
C ASN A 456 -6.44 6.19 28.55
N THR A 457 -5.85 5.50 27.59
CA THR A 457 -5.17 4.21 27.78
C THR A 457 -4.04 4.29 28.80
N LEU A 458 -3.23 5.36 28.77
CA LEU A 458 -2.13 5.57 29.72
C LEU A 458 -2.65 5.71 31.16
N ASN A 459 -3.65 6.57 31.39
CA ASN A 459 -4.25 6.78 32.71
C ASN A 459 -4.86 5.48 33.28
N PHE A 460 -5.53 4.69 32.44
CA PHE A 460 -6.09 3.42 32.88
C PHE A 460 -5.01 2.42 33.30
N TRP A 461 -3.99 2.21 32.46
CA TRP A 461 -2.89 1.29 32.79
C TRP A 461 -2.03 1.80 33.96
N GLU A 462 -1.94 3.10 34.16
CA GLU A 462 -1.33 3.74 35.34
C GLU A 462 -2.05 3.32 36.63
N ILE A 463 -3.39 3.33 36.62
CA ILE A 463 -4.22 2.86 37.73
C ILE A 463 -4.08 1.34 37.93
N VAL A 464 -4.09 0.55 36.85
CA VAL A 464 -3.89 -0.90 36.93
C VAL A 464 -2.57 -1.22 37.63
N PHE A 465 -1.51 -0.49 37.26
CA PHE A 465 -0.20 -0.62 37.90
C PHE A 465 -0.24 -0.24 39.38
N TYR A 466 -0.85 0.90 39.73
CA TYR A 466 -1.04 1.33 41.12
C TYR A 466 -1.78 0.28 41.96
N VAL A 467 -2.93 -0.23 41.52
CA VAL A 467 -3.72 -1.25 42.24
C VAL A 467 -2.89 -2.52 42.47
N ASN A 468 -2.21 -2.99 41.43
CA ASN A 468 -1.38 -4.18 41.54
C ASN A 468 -0.23 -3.99 42.54
N TYR A 469 0.43 -2.82 42.49
CA TYR A 469 1.52 -2.48 43.41
C TYR A 469 1.02 -2.37 44.85
N ARG A 470 -0.12 -1.70 45.08
CA ARG A 470 -0.75 -1.54 46.39
C ARG A 470 -1.11 -2.87 47.04
N GLN A 471 -1.60 -3.84 46.26
CA GLN A 471 -2.02 -5.15 46.75
C GLN A 471 -0.85 -6.10 47.02
N LYS A 472 0.19 -6.06 46.18
CA LYS A 472 1.27 -7.07 46.21
C LYS A 472 2.58 -6.55 46.80
N GLY A 473 2.72 -5.23 47.00
CA GLY A 473 3.93 -4.58 47.50
C GLY A 473 5.18 -4.85 46.66
N LYS A 474 5.00 -5.30 45.41
CA LYS A 474 6.07 -5.69 44.52
C LYS A 474 6.04 -4.82 43.29
N MET A 475 7.18 -4.20 43.04
CA MET A 475 7.48 -3.63 41.73
C MET A 475 7.39 -4.79 40.74
N LEU A 476 6.45 -4.73 39.79
CA LEU A 476 6.59 -5.52 38.57
C LEU A 476 7.93 -5.20 37.85
N LEU A 477 8.57 -4.05 38.19
CA LEU A 477 9.90 -3.59 37.77
C LEU A 477 11.11 -4.42 38.24
N GLU A 478 10.93 -5.61 38.81
CA GLU A 478 12.06 -6.49 39.23
C GLU A 478 12.19 -7.79 38.44
N LYS A 479 11.21 -8.14 37.59
CA LYS A 479 11.33 -9.31 36.71
C LYS A 479 11.81 -8.89 35.32
N LYS A 480 12.83 -9.58 34.79
CA LYS A 480 13.23 -9.56 33.36
C LYS A 480 12.16 -10.16 32.44
N ASN A 481 10.89 -9.80 32.62
CA ASN A 481 9.80 -10.38 31.86
C ASN A 481 9.44 -9.43 30.71
N TYR A 482 9.24 -9.97 29.52
CA TYR A 482 8.92 -9.22 28.31
C TYR A 482 7.78 -8.20 28.52
N TYR A 483 6.71 -8.61 29.20
CA TYR A 483 5.55 -7.80 29.61
C TYR A 483 5.87 -6.50 30.36
N TYR A 484 7.06 -6.41 30.96
CA TYR A 484 7.48 -5.27 31.76
C TYR A 484 7.68 -4.00 30.93
N PHE A 485 8.43 -4.11 29.83
CA PHE A 485 8.81 -2.97 29.00
C PHE A 485 7.59 -2.37 28.29
N TYR A 486 6.68 -3.23 27.81
CA TYR A 486 5.47 -2.85 27.06
C TYR A 486 4.28 -2.40 27.93
N ARG A 487 4.31 -2.54 29.25
CA ARG A 487 3.19 -2.07 30.11
C ARG A 487 3.60 -0.99 31.10
N ILE A 488 4.84 -0.98 31.58
CA ILE A 488 5.31 0.03 32.54
C ILE A 488 6.28 1.04 31.92
N GLY A 489 7.07 0.61 30.93
CA GLY A 489 7.88 1.51 30.11
C GLY A 489 7.12 2.73 29.59
N PRO A 490 5.94 2.58 28.97
CA PRO A 490 5.16 3.72 28.48
C PRO A 490 4.69 4.66 29.60
N LEU A 491 4.30 4.11 30.76
CA LEU A 491 3.81 4.89 31.89
C LEU A 491 4.92 5.74 32.51
N PHE A 492 6.10 5.15 32.68
CA PHE A 492 7.26 5.88 33.19
C PHE A 492 7.79 6.89 32.17
N THR A 493 7.75 6.55 30.88
CA THR A 493 8.04 7.50 29.79
C THR A 493 7.11 8.70 29.85
N ASN A 494 5.79 8.47 29.99
CA ASN A 494 4.81 9.52 30.18
C ASN A 494 5.13 10.39 31.40
N TYR A 495 5.46 9.78 32.54
CA TYR A 495 5.82 10.48 33.76
C TYR A 495 7.06 11.38 33.57
N LEU A 496 8.13 10.84 32.96
CA LEU A 496 9.36 11.59 32.70
C LEU A 496 9.10 12.78 31.78
N ILE A 497 8.40 12.56 30.66
CA ILE A 497 8.08 13.62 29.70
C ILE A 497 7.20 14.69 30.35
N SER A 498 6.15 14.29 31.07
CA SER A 498 5.18 15.21 31.68
C SER A 498 5.78 16.08 32.79
N ASN A 499 6.71 15.54 33.58
CA ASN A 499 7.27 16.25 34.74
C ASN A 499 8.61 16.93 34.47
N TYR A 500 9.38 16.43 33.50
CA TYR A 500 10.75 16.88 33.26
C TYR A 500 10.98 17.41 31.83
N GLY A 501 10.04 17.20 30.92
CA GLY A 501 10.09 17.65 29.54
C GLY A 501 10.76 16.67 28.58
N ILE A 502 10.32 16.70 27.32
CA ILE A 502 10.79 15.81 26.24
C ILE A 502 12.29 15.95 25.96
N ASP A 503 12.87 17.15 26.07
CA ASP A 503 14.30 17.38 25.80
C ASP A 503 15.22 16.55 26.70
N LYS A 504 14.86 16.43 27.99
CA LYS A 504 15.61 15.61 28.95
C LYS A 504 15.43 14.13 28.67
N TYR A 505 14.20 13.72 28.34
CA TYR A 505 13.92 12.35 27.96
C TYR A 505 14.74 11.92 26.74
N VAL A 506 14.74 12.74 25.69
CA VAL A 506 15.49 12.48 24.45
C VAL A 506 17.00 12.42 24.73
N SER A 507 17.53 13.27 25.62
CA SER A 507 18.94 13.19 26.02
C SER A 507 19.29 11.83 26.64
N VAL A 508 18.44 11.32 27.53
CA VAL A 508 18.61 10.00 28.16
C VAL A 508 18.35 8.85 27.18
N PHE A 509 17.47 9.04 26.21
CA PHE A 509 17.22 8.06 25.14
C PHE A 509 18.48 7.84 24.30
N LYS A 510 19.23 8.92 23.98
CA LYS A 510 20.49 8.86 23.24
C LYS A 510 21.57 8.10 24.01
N ASP A 511 21.74 8.44 25.29
CA ASP A 511 22.68 7.78 26.17
C ASP A 511 22.09 7.63 27.57
N PHE A 512 21.81 6.40 27.97
CA PHE A 512 21.25 6.13 29.29
C PHE A 512 22.23 6.50 30.42
N ALA A 513 23.54 6.58 30.14
CA ALA A 513 24.51 7.07 31.12
C ALA A 513 24.24 8.52 31.56
N ASP A 514 23.56 9.31 30.72
CA ASP A 514 23.19 10.69 31.01
C ASP A 514 21.97 10.80 31.95
N PHE A 515 21.38 9.69 32.40
CA PHE A 515 20.20 9.71 33.28
C PHE A 515 20.39 10.61 34.51
N TYR A 516 21.49 10.41 35.24
CA TYR A 516 21.80 11.21 36.42
C TYR A 516 22.06 12.67 36.05
N ILE A 517 22.72 12.93 34.92
CA ILE A 517 23.04 14.27 34.45
C ILE A 517 21.75 15.04 34.12
N CYS A 518 20.81 14.41 33.44
CA CYS A 518 19.56 15.03 33.00
C CYS A 518 18.57 15.25 34.14
N TYR A 519 18.44 14.27 35.04
CA TYR A 519 17.42 14.27 36.08
C TYR A 519 17.92 14.64 37.48
N GLN A 520 19.24 14.71 37.68
CA GLN A 520 19.88 14.95 38.99
C GLN A 520 19.45 13.94 40.08
N LYS A 521 19.05 12.74 39.64
CA LYS A 521 18.54 11.64 40.49
C LYS A 521 19.06 10.32 39.94
N SER A 522 19.32 9.36 40.83
CA SER A 522 19.60 8.00 40.38
C SER A 522 18.33 7.35 39.82
N PHE A 523 18.48 6.34 38.94
CA PHE A 523 17.32 5.61 38.43
C PHE A 523 16.46 4.97 39.55
N PRO A 524 17.03 4.36 40.60
CA PRO A 524 16.26 3.91 41.78
C PRO A 524 15.46 5.02 42.48
N ASP A 525 16.05 6.21 42.64
CA ASP A 525 15.36 7.33 43.31
C ASP A 525 14.18 7.83 42.46
N MET A 526 14.37 7.95 41.13
CA MET A 526 13.30 8.34 40.21
C MET A 526 12.17 7.31 40.17
N LYS A 527 12.51 6.02 40.24
CA LYS A 527 11.53 4.93 40.31
C LYS A 527 10.69 5.01 41.58
N GLN A 528 11.30 5.31 42.73
CA GLN A 528 10.57 5.49 43.98
C GLN A 528 9.68 6.75 43.92
N GLU A 529 10.18 7.85 43.40
CA GLU A 529 9.40 9.07 43.22
C GLU A 529 8.17 8.86 42.34
N TYR A 530 8.31 8.12 41.24
CA TYR A 530 7.17 7.77 40.40
C TYR A 530 6.13 6.95 41.17
N ILE A 531 6.55 6.00 42.00
CA ILE A 531 5.61 5.25 42.87
C ILE A 531 4.90 6.21 43.81
N ASP A 532 5.64 7.09 44.49
CA ASP A 532 5.07 8.03 45.45
C ASP A 532 4.03 8.94 44.76
N TYR A 533 4.32 9.41 43.55
CA TYR A 533 3.40 10.14 42.68
C TYR A 533 2.10 9.36 42.42
N LEU A 534 2.18 8.05 42.13
CA LEU A 534 0.99 7.23 41.90
C LEU A 534 0.12 7.08 43.14
N PHE A 535 0.73 6.92 44.31
CA PHE A 535 -0.01 6.87 45.57
C PHE A 535 -0.68 8.20 45.88
N GLU A 536 0.04 9.31 45.70
CA GLU A 536 -0.53 10.65 45.88
C GLU A 536 -1.74 10.87 44.95
N LYS A 537 -1.63 10.42 43.69
CA LYS A 537 -2.67 10.59 42.68
C LYS A 537 -3.90 9.69 42.91
N TYR A 538 -3.72 8.42 43.29
CA TYR A 538 -4.80 7.43 43.25
C TYR A 538 -5.27 6.87 44.60
N GLU A 539 -4.49 6.97 45.67
CA GLU A 539 -4.92 6.51 47.02
C GLU A 539 -6.24 7.16 47.49
N PRO A 540 -6.53 8.45 47.20
CA PRO A 540 -7.82 9.04 47.58
C PRO A 540 -9.06 8.36 46.98
N TYR A 541 -8.89 7.55 45.93
CA TYR A 541 -9.96 6.88 45.20
C TYR A 541 -9.97 5.36 45.41
N TYR A 542 -9.03 4.83 46.19
CA TYR A 542 -8.82 3.39 46.33
C TYR A 542 -9.87 2.69 47.20
N GLU A 543 -10.59 3.38 48.07
CA GLU A 543 -11.58 2.75 48.98
C GLU A 543 -12.85 2.27 48.25
#